data_AF-A0A941CAQ2-F1
#
_entry.id   AF-A0A941CAQ2-F1
#
_cell.length_a   1.000
_cell.length_b   1.000
_cell.length_c   1.000
_cell.angle_alpha   90.00
_cell.angle_beta   90.00
_cell.angle_gamma   90.00
#
_symmetry.space_group_name_H-M   'P 1'
#
loop_
_entity.id
_entity.type
_entity.pdbx_description
1 polymer ?
#
loop_
_entity_poly.entity_id
_entity_poly.type
_entity_poly.pdbx_seq_one_letter_code
_entity_poly.pdbx_strand_id
1 'polypeptide(L)'
;MKIYTILMALVFGITTIEAQTIERQVIGSSGTTISDGSVTLDFTVGELAVTTITDGATILTQGFHQENVQVSIKVNPIVFLQGAAINPNTGEESLMRDDLRVSGVIPTTSPYTDAATASSTVFDATGAGAIVDWVWIELRDKNDVTQVLASQSALLQRNGDIVATDGVSDLEFDLATDSYYVMVSHRNHLAILSTNAIALSSTVTTLDFSASDTMVQGGANAIANLGNGVFAMLGGDFDENGQVQNSDINAVIVLLGGSGYSLADMDMNGQIQNTDINNVMNSNLGKGEQF
;
A
#
# COMPACT_ATOMS: atom_id res chain seq x y z
N MET A 1 -10.06 -16.96 -74.80
CA MET A 1 -9.50 -17.83 -73.75
C MET A 1 -8.66 -16.95 -72.84
N LYS A 2 -9.25 -16.45 -71.75
CA LYS A 2 -8.65 -15.40 -70.90
C LYS A 2 -7.94 -16.05 -69.71
N ILE A 3 -6.66 -15.73 -69.56
CA ILE A 3 -5.76 -16.09 -68.46
C ILE A 3 -6.17 -15.28 -67.23
N TYR A 4 -6.43 -15.93 -66.10
CA TYR A 4 -6.58 -15.27 -64.80
C TYR A 4 -5.45 -15.73 -63.86
N THR A 5 -4.67 -14.73 -63.46
CA THR A 5 -3.51 -14.78 -62.57
C THR A 5 -3.93 -15.05 -61.13
N ILE A 6 -3.22 -15.97 -60.46
CA ILE A 6 -3.30 -16.23 -59.01
C ILE A 6 -2.35 -15.25 -58.29
N LEU A 7 -2.80 -14.58 -57.22
CA LEU A 7 -1.88 -14.08 -56.18
C LEU A 7 -2.56 -13.89 -54.81
N MET A 8 -2.35 -14.90 -53.96
CA MET A 8 -1.96 -14.86 -52.55
C MET A 8 -2.61 -13.82 -51.60
N ALA A 9 -3.58 -14.28 -50.79
CA ALA A 9 -4.00 -13.60 -49.56
C ALA A 9 -3.34 -14.29 -48.35
N LEU A 10 -2.57 -13.50 -47.59
CA LEU A 10 -1.87 -13.89 -46.37
C LEU A 10 -2.91 -14.14 -45.26
N VAL A 11 -3.05 -15.38 -44.80
CA VAL A 11 -3.90 -15.71 -43.63
C VAL A 11 -3.09 -15.42 -42.37
N PHE A 12 -3.44 -14.34 -41.67
CA PHE A 12 -3.00 -14.10 -40.30
C PHE A 12 -3.66 -15.15 -39.39
N GLY A 13 -2.85 -16.02 -38.79
CA GLY A 13 -3.28 -16.91 -37.72
C GLY A 13 -3.58 -16.08 -36.47
N ILE A 14 -4.86 -16.03 -36.10
CA ILE A 14 -5.32 -15.51 -34.81
C ILE A 14 -4.93 -16.55 -33.76
N THR A 15 -3.92 -16.25 -32.93
CA THR A 15 -3.70 -16.99 -31.69
C THR A 15 -4.66 -16.42 -30.65
N THR A 16 -5.72 -17.16 -30.32
CA THR A 16 -6.54 -16.89 -29.15
C THR A 16 -5.68 -17.12 -27.91
N ILE A 17 -5.37 -16.05 -27.19
CA ILE A 17 -4.87 -16.14 -25.83
C ILE A 17 -6.07 -16.54 -24.99
N GLU A 18 -6.10 -17.80 -24.54
CA GLU A 18 -7.06 -18.26 -23.54
C GLU A 18 -6.79 -17.47 -22.24
N ALA A 19 -7.78 -16.70 -21.80
CA ALA A 19 -7.77 -16.11 -20.47
C ALA A 19 -7.88 -17.25 -19.44
N GLN A 20 -6.94 -17.33 -18.49
CA GLN A 20 -7.11 -18.24 -17.37
C GLN A 20 -8.35 -17.86 -16.59
N THR A 21 -9.23 -18.83 -16.40
CA THR A 21 -10.51 -18.68 -15.72
C THR A 21 -10.32 -19.07 -14.26
N ILE A 22 -10.62 -18.16 -13.33
CA ILE A 22 -10.49 -18.31 -11.85
C ILE A 22 -11.71 -19.08 -11.30
N GLU A 23 -12.20 -20.07 -12.03
CA GLU A 23 -13.37 -20.86 -11.62
C GLU A 23 -12.92 -22.03 -10.76
N ARG A 24 -13.77 -22.40 -9.80
CA ARG A 24 -13.56 -23.56 -8.94
C ARG A 24 -13.65 -24.82 -9.82
N GLN A 25 -12.54 -25.55 -9.95
CA GLN A 25 -12.51 -26.77 -10.75
C GLN A 25 -12.54 -28.00 -9.84
N VAL A 26 -13.39 -28.97 -10.18
CA VAL A 26 -13.42 -30.29 -9.55
C VAL A 26 -13.43 -31.34 -10.63
N ILE A 27 -12.60 -32.37 -10.47
CA ILE A 27 -12.64 -33.57 -11.30
C ILE A 27 -13.31 -34.67 -10.45
N GLY A 28 -14.52 -35.07 -10.83
CA GLY A 28 -15.27 -36.14 -10.18
C GLY A 28 -15.88 -37.09 -11.21
N SER A 29 -16.14 -38.34 -10.82
CA SER A 29 -16.79 -39.34 -11.68
C SER A 29 -18.24 -38.99 -12.03
N SER A 30 -18.88 -38.12 -11.24
CA SER A 30 -20.22 -37.61 -11.47
C SER A 30 -20.46 -36.27 -10.77
N GLY A 31 -21.31 -35.43 -11.34
CA GLY A 31 -21.65 -34.09 -10.84
C GLY A 31 -22.45 -33.32 -11.90
N THR A 32 -23.07 -32.21 -11.50
CA THR A 32 -23.72 -31.32 -12.45
C THR A 32 -23.74 -29.89 -11.92
N THR A 33 -23.85 -28.94 -12.85
CA THR A 33 -24.02 -27.52 -12.59
C THR A 33 -25.49 -27.19 -12.81
N ILE A 34 -26.15 -26.67 -11.78
CA ILE A 34 -27.52 -26.15 -11.88
C ILE A 34 -27.42 -24.63 -11.73
N SER A 35 -27.98 -23.89 -12.68
CA SER A 35 -28.05 -22.43 -12.62
C SER A 35 -29.49 -21.93 -12.65
N ASP A 36 -29.77 -20.92 -11.83
CA ASP A 36 -30.99 -20.10 -11.89
C ASP A 36 -30.62 -18.62 -11.70
N GLY A 37 -30.76 -17.82 -12.75
CA GLY A 37 -30.37 -16.41 -12.76
C GLY A 37 -28.88 -16.19 -12.49
N SER A 38 -28.57 -15.43 -11.44
CA SER A 38 -27.20 -15.14 -10.99
C SER A 38 -26.64 -16.16 -10.00
N VAL A 39 -27.38 -17.23 -9.68
CA VAL A 39 -26.96 -18.26 -8.74
C VAL A 39 -26.65 -19.54 -9.49
N THR A 40 -25.39 -19.97 -9.38
CA THR A 40 -24.91 -21.25 -9.90
C THR A 40 -24.56 -22.15 -8.72
N LEU A 41 -25.05 -23.38 -8.75
CA LEU A 41 -24.72 -24.43 -7.79
C LEU A 41 -24.02 -25.57 -8.51
N ASP A 42 -22.76 -25.76 -8.18
CA ASP A 42 -21.95 -26.89 -8.62
C ASP A 42 -21.91 -27.94 -7.52
N PHE A 43 -22.19 -29.19 -7.88
CA PHE A 43 -22.02 -30.30 -6.96
C PHE A 43 -21.45 -31.52 -7.67
N THR A 44 -20.63 -32.27 -6.94
CA THR A 44 -20.13 -33.58 -7.32
C THR A 44 -20.73 -34.65 -6.41
N VAL A 45 -20.92 -35.85 -6.95
CA VAL A 45 -21.26 -37.02 -6.14
C VAL A 45 -19.94 -37.57 -5.61
N GLY A 46 -19.72 -37.53 -4.30
CA GLY A 46 -18.45 -37.93 -3.70
C GLY A 46 -18.07 -39.39 -3.99
N GLU A 47 -16.80 -39.63 -4.32
CA GLU A 47 -16.24 -40.98 -4.39
C GLU A 47 -16.07 -41.63 -3.00
N LEU A 48 -16.21 -42.95 -2.93
CA LEU A 48 -15.91 -43.76 -1.72
C LEU A 48 -14.41 -43.77 -1.36
N ALA A 49 -13.54 -43.34 -2.28
CA ALA A 49 -12.09 -43.29 -2.09
C ALA A 49 -11.50 -42.04 -2.76
N VAL A 50 -10.83 -41.22 -1.95
CA VAL A 50 -10.22 -39.95 -2.36
C VAL A 50 -8.75 -40.20 -2.64
N THR A 51 -8.31 -39.94 -3.87
CA THR A 51 -6.89 -39.98 -4.22
C THR A 51 -6.34 -38.56 -4.17
N THR A 52 -5.25 -38.36 -3.41
CA THR A 52 -4.46 -37.13 -3.45
C THR A 52 -3.21 -37.37 -4.28
N ILE A 53 -3.02 -36.57 -5.32
CA ILE A 53 -1.84 -36.57 -6.18
C ILE A 53 -1.11 -35.26 -5.92
N THR A 54 0.21 -35.30 -5.73
CA THR A 54 1.03 -34.11 -5.55
C THR A 54 2.27 -34.17 -6.44
N ASP A 55 2.61 -33.04 -7.05
CA ASP A 55 3.86 -32.80 -7.78
C ASP A 55 4.75 -31.78 -7.04
N GLY A 56 4.55 -31.61 -5.73
CA GLY A 56 5.28 -30.64 -4.91
C GLY A 56 4.85 -29.18 -5.09
N ALA A 57 4.42 -28.78 -6.29
CA ALA A 57 3.85 -27.45 -6.58
C ALA A 57 2.32 -27.43 -6.66
N THR A 58 1.69 -28.57 -6.95
CA THR A 58 0.23 -28.68 -7.11
C THR A 58 -0.26 -29.92 -6.38
N ILE A 59 -1.24 -29.73 -5.49
CA ILE A 59 -1.95 -30.83 -4.82
C ILE A 59 -3.30 -30.96 -5.51
N LEU A 60 -3.66 -32.16 -5.94
CA LEU A 60 -4.96 -32.51 -6.53
C LEU A 60 -5.63 -33.59 -5.69
N THR A 61 -6.75 -33.25 -5.05
CA THR A 61 -7.55 -34.16 -4.24
C THR A 61 -8.88 -34.39 -4.95
N GLN A 62 -9.06 -35.60 -5.48
CA GLN A 62 -10.29 -35.97 -6.20
C GLN A 62 -11.52 -35.90 -5.28
N GLY A 63 -12.65 -35.44 -5.81
CA GLY A 63 -13.93 -35.43 -5.09
C GLY A 63 -14.12 -34.32 -4.05
N PHE A 64 -13.18 -33.38 -3.89
CA PHE A 64 -13.34 -32.19 -3.05
C PHE A 64 -13.10 -30.90 -3.85
N HIS A 65 -13.79 -29.82 -3.46
CA HIS A 65 -13.42 -28.48 -3.88
C HIS A 65 -12.05 -28.15 -3.27
N GLN A 66 -11.07 -27.88 -4.12
CA GLN A 66 -9.78 -27.41 -3.65
C GLN A 66 -9.84 -25.89 -3.56
N GLU A 67 -9.90 -25.39 -2.34
CA GLU A 67 -9.70 -23.97 -2.11
C GLU A 67 -8.25 -23.62 -2.40
N ASN A 68 -8.04 -22.52 -3.13
CA ASN A 68 -6.72 -21.92 -3.20
C ASN A 68 -6.41 -21.38 -1.81
N VAL A 69 -5.64 -22.12 -1.00
CA VAL A 69 -5.14 -21.61 0.27
C VAL A 69 -4.02 -20.64 -0.06
N GLN A 70 -4.37 -19.38 -0.30
CA GLN A 70 -3.38 -18.32 -0.26
C GLN A 70 -2.96 -18.17 1.20
N VAL A 71 -1.69 -18.48 1.47
CA VAL A 71 -1.07 -18.08 2.72
C VAL A 71 -0.80 -16.60 2.56
N SER A 72 -1.55 -15.78 3.28
CA SER A 72 -1.33 -14.35 3.31
C SER A 72 -0.63 -13.98 4.62
N ILE A 73 0.31 -13.05 4.52
CA ILE A 73 1.05 -12.52 5.67
C ILE A 73 0.42 -11.21 6.13
N LYS A 74 0.54 -10.91 7.42
CA LYS A 74 -0.05 -9.73 8.04
C LYS A 74 0.98 -8.85 8.72
N VAL A 75 0.87 -7.55 8.50
CA VAL A 75 1.72 -6.53 9.13
C VAL A 75 0.86 -5.33 9.55
N ASN A 76 1.20 -4.76 10.71
CA ASN A 76 0.62 -3.53 11.22
C ASN A 76 1.76 -2.52 11.45
N PRO A 77 2.11 -1.72 10.43
CA PRO A 77 3.11 -0.66 10.59
C PRO A 77 2.52 0.51 11.38
N ILE A 78 3.34 1.14 12.21
CA ILE A 78 3.03 2.40 12.90
C ILE A 78 4.04 3.46 12.46
N VAL A 79 3.54 4.60 11.98
CA VAL A 79 4.36 5.70 11.47
C VAL A 79 3.69 7.05 11.76
N PHE A 80 4.50 8.10 11.91
CA PHE A 80 4.00 9.47 12.00
C PHE A 80 4.54 10.30 10.83
N LEU A 81 3.73 11.22 10.32
CA LEU A 81 4.15 12.21 9.34
C LEU A 81 4.50 13.50 10.08
N GLN A 82 5.71 14.02 9.88
CA GLN A 82 6.18 15.21 10.60
C GLN A 82 5.21 16.39 10.40
N GLY A 83 4.72 16.60 9.18
CA GLY A 83 3.78 17.69 8.88
C GLY A 83 2.53 17.68 9.76
N ALA A 84 1.84 16.55 9.78
CA ALA A 84 0.64 16.37 10.60
C ALA A 84 0.94 16.27 12.11
N ALA A 85 2.17 15.91 12.51
CA ALA A 85 2.54 15.73 13.92
C ALA A 85 3.10 16.99 14.60
N ILE A 86 3.65 17.95 13.87
CA ILE A 86 4.03 19.26 14.46
C ILE A 86 2.79 20.03 14.89
N ASN A 87 2.89 20.98 15.82
CA ASN A 87 1.78 21.83 16.29
C ASN A 87 0.45 21.08 16.52
N PRO A 88 0.44 20.02 17.37
CA PRO A 88 -0.75 19.20 17.57
C PRO A 88 -1.89 20.00 18.25
N ASN A 89 -3.10 19.47 18.16
CA ASN A 89 -4.24 20.01 18.91
C ASN A 89 -3.96 19.91 20.42
N THR A 90 -4.35 20.96 21.17
CA THR A 90 -4.16 20.99 22.62
C THR A 90 -4.91 19.83 23.29
N GLY A 91 -4.19 19.01 24.06
CA GLY A 91 -4.70 17.81 24.71
C GLY A 91 -4.65 16.54 23.85
N GLU A 92 -4.11 16.62 22.62
CA GLU A 92 -3.93 15.50 21.69
C GLU A 92 -2.46 15.41 21.20
N GLU A 93 -1.49 15.78 22.04
CA GLU A 93 -0.06 15.90 21.65
C GLU A 93 0.61 14.59 21.24
N SER A 94 -0.05 13.45 21.44
CA SER A 94 0.38 12.13 20.98
C SER A 94 -0.25 11.71 19.65
N LEU A 95 -1.11 12.54 19.05
CA LEU A 95 -1.82 12.25 17.80
C LEU A 95 -1.40 13.25 16.72
N MET A 96 -1.35 12.77 15.47
CA MET A 96 -1.29 13.64 14.30
C MET A 96 -2.58 14.46 14.17
N ARG A 97 -2.51 15.62 13.52
CA ARG A 97 -3.71 16.33 13.04
C ARG A 97 -4.30 15.63 11.82
N ASP A 98 -5.59 15.84 11.59
CA ASP A 98 -6.38 15.32 10.47
C ASP A 98 -7.08 16.43 9.67
N ASP A 99 -6.42 17.58 9.54
CA ASP A 99 -6.99 18.79 8.90
C ASP A 99 -7.48 18.54 7.47
N LEU A 100 -6.77 17.71 6.70
CA LEU A 100 -7.16 17.31 5.34
C LEU A 100 -8.49 16.54 5.32
N ARG A 101 -8.68 15.64 6.29
CA ARG A 101 -9.93 14.87 6.46
C ARG A 101 -11.07 15.78 6.90
N VAL A 102 -10.83 16.63 7.88
CA VAL A 102 -11.81 17.63 8.36
C VAL A 102 -12.24 18.58 7.23
N SER A 103 -11.30 18.94 6.34
CA SER A 103 -11.57 19.75 5.16
C SER A 103 -12.23 18.97 4.01
N GLY A 104 -12.35 17.65 4.12
CA GLY A 104 -12.97 16.78 3.11
C GLY A 104 -12.21 16.73 1.79
N VAL A 105 -10.89 16.94 1.81
CA VAL A 105 -10.07 17.02 0.58
C VAL A 105 -9.29 15.75 0.27
N ILE A 106 -9.21 14.79 1.21
CA ILE A 106 -8.56 13.50 0.96
C ILE A 106 -9.38 12.75 -0.11
N PRO A 107 -8.76 12.32 -1.23
CA PRO A 107 -9.47 11.61 -2.28
C PRO A 107 -9.87 10.21 -1.81
N THR A 108 -11.02 9.71 -2.27
CA THR A 108 -11.43 8.31 -2.03
C THR A 108 -10.65 7.30 -2.87
N THR A 109 -9.87 7.79 -3.84
CA THR A 109 -8.96 7.00 -4.67
C THR A 109 -7.54 7.39 -4.30
N SER A 110 -6.71 6.39 -4.00
CA SER A 110 -5.31 6.56 -3.70
C SER A 110 -4.58 7.33 -4.81
N PRO A 111 -3.64 8.23 -4.47
CA PRO A 111 -2.79 8.90 -5.44
C PRO A 111 -1.72 7.97 -6.05
N TYR A 112 -1.55 6.76 -5.53
CA TYR A 112 -0.50 5.83 -5.96
C TYR A 112 -0.92 4.96 -7.15
N THR A 113 0.04 4.20 -7.67
CA THR A 113 -0.07 3.48 -8.95
C THR A 113 -1.18 2.42 -9.00
N ASP A 114 -1.57 1.85 -7.85
CA ASP A 114 -2.64 0.86 -7.76
C ASP A 114 -4.04 1.48 -7.83
N ALA A 115 -4.16 2.81 -7.67
CA ALA A 115 -5.41 3.55 -7.61
C ALA A 115 -6.46 2.89 -6.69
N ALA A 116 -6.01 2.33 -5.56
CA ALA A 116 -6.91 1.68 -4.59
C ALA A 116 -8.02 2.64 -4.15
N THR A 117 -9.21 2.11 -3.86
CA THR A 117 -10.35 2.94 -3.43
C THR A 117 -10.77 2.59 -2.01
N ALA A 118 -11.13 3.62 -1.26
CA ALA A 118 -11.77 3.50 0.05
C ALA A 118 -13.19 4.07 -0.02
N SER A 119 -14.13 3.46 0.73
CA SER A 119 -15.47 4.02 0.87
C SER A 119 -15.40 5.42 1.50
N SER A 120 -16.23 6.36 1.05
CA SER A 120 -16.27 7.71 1.63
C SER A 120 -16.55 7.68 3.14
N THR A 121 -17.28 6.68 3.63
CA THR A 121 -17.59 6.51 5.06
C THR A 121 -16.37 6.20 5.93
N VAL A 122 -15.28 5.73 5.34
CA VAL A 122 -14.02 5.49 6.10
C VAL A 122 -13.46 6.81 6.64
N PHE A 123 -13.66 7.91 5.92
CA PHE A 123 -13.20 9.24 6.31
C PHE A 123 -14.12 9.95 7.33
N ASP A 124 -15.25 9.33 7.71
CA ASP A 124 -16.12 9.81 8.79
C ASP A 124 -15.56 9.48 10.18
N ALA A 125 -14.56 8.59 10.27
CA ALA A 125 -13.90 8.24 11.52
C ALA A 125 -13.28 9.48 12.20
N THR A 126 -13.33 9.52 13.53
CA THR A 126 -12.81 10.61 14.37
C THR A 126 -11.95 10.07 15.51
N GLY A 127 -11.24 10.95 16.23
CA GLY A 127 -10.33 10.56 17.30
C GLY A 127 -9.09 9.83 16.77
N ALA A 128 -8.50 8.94 17.58
CA ALA A 128 -7.25 8.26 17.27
C ALA A 128 -7.26 7.50 15.92
N GLY A 129 -8.40 6.93 15.52
CA GLY A 129 -8.55 6.18 14.27
C GLY A 129 -8.99 7.03 13.07
N ALA A 130 -9.03 8.36 13.18
CA ALA A 130 -9.37 9.21 12.04
C ALA A 130 -8.26 9.12 10.99
N ILE A 131 -8.64 9.13 9.71
CA ILE A 131 -7.68 9.06 8.61
C ILE A 131 -6.94 10.39 8.46
N VAL A 132 -5.61 10.33 8.48
CA VAL A 132 -4.71 11.45 8.15
C VAL A 132 -4.50 11.51 6.65
N ASP A 133 -4.17 10.38 6.03
CA ASP A 133 -3.82 10.33 4.61
C ASP A 133 -3.69 8.92 4.00
N TRP A 134 -3.46 8.86 2.69
CA TRP A 134 -2.94 7.70 1.98
C TRP A 134 -1.42 7.55 2.16
N VAL A 135 -0.96 6.30 2.27
CA VAL A 135 0.46 5.91 2.27
C VAL A 135 0.68 4.73 1.32
N TRP A 136 1.91 4.58 0.83
CA TRP A 136 2.32 3.48 -0.03
C TRP A 136 3.24 2.53 0.73
N ILE A 137 2.92 1.24 0.68
CA ILE A 137 3.65 0.21 1.42
C ILE A 137 4.31 -0.73 0.42
N GLU A 138 5.59 -1.04 0.64
CA GLU A 138 6.30 -2.06 -0.12
C GLU A 138 6.89 -3.13 0.81
N LEU A 139 6.77 -4.38 0.38
CA LEU A 139 7.52 -5.50 0.94
C LEU A 139 8.64 -5.86 -0.03
N ARG A 140 9.88 -5.81 0.45
CA ARG A 140 11.09 -6.07 -0.34
C ARG A 140 11.82 -7.33 0.12
N ASP A 141 12.56 -7.95 -0.80
CA ASP A 141 13.26 -9.21 -0.55
C ASP A 141 14.29 -9.07 0.59
N LYS A 142 14.36 -10.08 1.47
CA LYS A 142 15.31 -10.08 2.61
C LYS A 142 16.78 -10.11 2.21
N ASN A 143 17.11 -10.59 1.01
CA ASN A 143 18.46 -10.71 0.50
C ASN A 143 18.81 -9.59 -0.48
N ASP A 144 17.81 -8.94 -1.06
CA ASP A 144 17.98 -7.80 -1.97
C ASP A 144 16.91 -6.73 -1.72
N VAL A 145 17.34 -5.66 -1.04
CA VAL A 145 16.50 -4.52 -0.68
C VAL A 145 16.01 -3.70 -1.88
N THR A 146 16.56 -3.93 -3.08
CA THR A 146 16.10 -3.25 -4.30
C THR A 146 14.94 -3.99 -4.98
N GLN A 147 14.69 -5.24 -4.61
CA GLN A 147 13.64 -6.06 -5.18
C GLN A 147 12.33 -5.88 -4.41
N VAL A 148 11.37 -5.18 -5.02
CA VAL A 148 9.99 -5.08 -4.52
C VAL A 148 9.22 -6.35 -4.87
N LEU A 149 8.68 -7.04 -3.86
CA LEU A 149 7.93 -8.30 -4.01
C LEU A 149 6.43 -8.08 -3.99
N ALA A 150 5.96 -7.12 -3.20
CA ALA A 150 4.56 -6.69 -3.19
C ALA A 150 4.46 -5.23 -2.76
N SER A 151 3.40 -4.57 -3.20
CA SER A 151 3.11 -3.20 -2.82
C SER A 151 1.60 -2.93 -2.86
N GLN A 152 1.14 -2.03 -1.99
CA GLN A 152 -0.24 -1.59 -1.97
C GLN A 152 -0.39 -0.23 -1.29
N SER A 153 -1.45 0.47 -1.65
CA SER A 153 -1.94 1.63 -0.92
C SER A 153 -2.59 1.23 0.40
N ALA A 154 -2.38 2.06 1.41
CA ALA A 154 -2.99 1.92 2.72
C ALA A 154 -3.39 3.28 3.28
N LEU A 155 -4.14 3.28 4.38
CA LEU A 155 -4.60 4.48 5.06
C LEU A 155 -3.85 4.66 6.38
N LEU A 156 -3.35 5.87 6.61
CA LEU A 156 -2.70 6.26 7.86
C LEU A 156 -3.71 6.89 8.81
N GLN A 157 -3.74 6.42 10.06
CA GLN A 157 -4.60 6.97 11.12
C GLN A 157 -3.86 7.97 12.02
N ARG A 158 -4.61 8.79 12.78
CA ARG A 158 -4.05 9.84 13.66
C ARG A 158 -3.10 9.33 14.74
N ASN A 159 -3.29 8.11 15.22
CA ASN A 159 -2.39 7.46 16.19
C ASN A 159 -1.15 6.81 15.56
N GLY A 160 -1.03 6.88 14.22
CA GLY A 160 0.08 6.34 13.46
C GLY A 160 -0.15 4.94 12.88
N ASP A 161 -1.25 4.26 13.23
CA ASP A 161 -1.56 2.95 12.66
C ASP A 161 -1.79 3.05 11.15
N ILE A 162 -1.19 2.13 10.40
CA ILE A 162 -1.47 1.95 8.97
C ILE A 162 -2.42 0.77 8.81
N VAL A 163 -3.57 1.04 8.19
CA VAL A 163 -4.68 0.10 8.00
C VAL A 163 -5.05 -0.05 6.54
N ALA A 164 -5.75 -1.13 6.21
CA ALA A 164 -6.30 -1.37 4.88
C ALA A 164 -7.36 -0.32 4.49
N THR A 165 -7.87 -0.42 3.26
CA THR A 165 -8.82 0.55 2.67
C THR A 165 -10.21 0.57 3.35
N ASP A 166 -10.49 -0.39 4.24
CA ASP A 166 -11.67 -0.39 5.10
C ASP A 166 -11.52 0.51 6.34
N GLY A 167 -10.31 1.04 6.58
CA GLY A 167 -9.99 1.92 7.70
C GLY A 167 -9.84 1.20 9.04
N VAL A 168 -9.80 -0.14 9.08
CA VAL A 168 -9.78 -0.91 10.34
C VAL A 168 -8.83 -2.10 10.29
N SER A 169 -8.80 -2.84 9.18
CA SER A 169 -8.04 -4.10 9.09
C SER A 169 -6.53 -3.85 8.99
N ASP A 170 -5.75 -4.77 9.54
CA ASP A 170 -4.30 -4.83 9.30
C ASP A 170 -4.00 -5.05 7.81
N LEU A 171 -2.77 -4.74 7.39
CA LEU A 171 -2.35 -4.99 6.02
C LEU A 171 -2.12 -6.48 5.81
N GLU A 172 -2.67 -6.97 4.71
CA GLU A 172 -2.54 -8.35 4.27
C GLU A 172 -1.87 -8.39 2.89
N PHE A 173 -0.92 -9.30 2.70
CA PHE A 173 -0.21 -9.50 1.44
C PHE A 173 -0.22 -10.98 1.05
N ASP A 174 -0.46 -11.26 -0.22
CA ASP A 174 -0.44 -12.61 -0.80
C ASP A 174 0.99 -13.10 -1.06
N LEU A 175 1.78 -13.14 0.01
CA LEU A 175 3.15 -13.63 0.03
C LEU A 175 3.30 -14.75 1.05
N ALA A 176 4.26 -15.65 0.80
CA ALA A 176 4.57 -16.72 1.74
C ALA A 176 5.08 -16.19 3.08
N THR A 177 4.98 -17.00 4.13
CA THR A 177 5.65 -16.69 5.41
C THR A 177 7.17 -16.67 5.21
N ASP A 178 7.77 -15.51 5.37
CA ASP A 178 9.22 -15.26 5.31
C ASP A 178 9.54 -13.92 6.00
N SER A 179 10.80 -13.50 5.95
CA SER A 179 11.21 -12.16 6.34
C SER A 179 11.21 -11.20 5.15
N TYR A 180 10.80 -9.96 5.39
CA TYR A 180 10.69 -8.91 4.37
C TYR A 180 11.18 -7.58 4.93
N TYR A 181 11.85 -6.76 4.12
CA TYR A 181 11.99 -5.35 4.47
C TYR A 181 10.65 -4.66 4.20
N VAL A 182 10.25 -3.78 5.13
CA VAL A 182 9.00 -3.02 5.02
C VAL A 182 9.37 -1.56 4.74
N MET A 183 8.90 -1.04 3.61
CA MET A 183 9.01 0.37 3.26
C MET A 183 7.67 1.07 3.43
N VAL A 184 7.72 2.30 3.92
CA VAL A 184 6.59 3.23 3.95
C VAL A 184 6.98 4.49 3.19
N SER A 185 6.18 4.85 2.21
CA SER A 185 6.30 6.09 1.43
C SER A 185 5.05 6.92 1.56
N HIS A 186 5.24 8.23 1.45
CA HIS A 186 4.16 9.20 1.43
C HIS A 186 4.44 10.24 0.35
N ARG A 187 3.42 10.97 -0.11
CA ARG A 187 3.52 11.85 -1.28
C ARG A 187 4.43 13.08 -1.09
N ASN A 188 4.64 13.53 0.14
CA ASN A 188 5.39 14.75 0.44
C ASN A 188 6.41 14.57 1.59
N HIS A 189 6.67 13.31 1.98
CA HIS A 189 7.66 12.93 2.98
C HIS A 189 8.64 11.92 2.38
N LEU A 190 9.90 11.98 2.82
CA LEU A 190 10.92 11.00 2.48
C LEU A 190 10.51 9.60 2.96
N ALA A 191 10.64 8.61 2.10
CA ALA A 191 10.31 7.24 2.44
C ALA A 191 11.25 6.70 3.53
N ILE A 192 10.71 5.77 4.33
CA ILE A 192 11.46 5.06 5.35
C ILE A 192 11.43 3.56 5.10
N LEU A 193 12.53 2.89 5.45
CA LEU A 193 12.69 1.45 5.32
C LEU A 193 13.08 0.84 6.66
N SER A 194 12.57 -0.33 6.99
CA SER A 194 13.02 -1.09 8.15
C SER A 194 14.53 -1.37 8.12
N THR A 195 15.21 -1.19 9.25
CA THR A 195 16.66 -1.48 9.35
C THR A 195 17.00 -2.96 9.09
N ASN A 196 16.08 -3.86 9.45
CA ASN A 196 16.24 -5.30 9.26
C ASN A 196 14.99 -5.86 8.57
N ALA A 197 15.14 -7.01 7.92
CA ALA A 197 13.99 -7.77 7.44
C ALA A 197 13.15 -8.29 8.63
N ILE A 198 11.83 -8.11 8.54
CA ILE A 198 10.85 -8.44 9.56
C ILE A 198 10.21 -9.77 9.21
N ALA A 199 10.19 -10.73 10.15
CA ALA A 199 9.52 -12.01 9.96
C ALA A 199 7.99 -11.80 9.97
N LEU A 200 7.35 -12.10 8.85
CA LEU A 200 5.91 -11.96 8.65
C LEU A 200 5.27 -13.33 8.43
N SER A 201 4.08 -13.51 8.99
CA SER A 201 3.30 -14.75 8.93
C SER A 201 1.81 -14.41 8.87
N SER A 202 0.93 -15.40 8.91
CA SER A 202 -0.51 -15.17 9.05
C SER A 202 -0.92 -14.53 10.39
N THR A 203 -0.02 -14.54 11.38
CA THR A 203 -0.18 -13.75 12.62
C THR A 203 0.34 -12.35 12.38
N VAL A 204 -0.46 -11.34 12.76
CA VAL A 204 -0.08 -9.93 12.63
C VAL A 204 1.22 -9.64 13.39
N THR A 205 2.17 -9.01 12.70
CA THR A 205 3.37 -8.44 13.30
C THR A 205 3.27 -6.92 13.32
N THR A 206 3.29 -6.32 14.51
CA THR A 206 3.37 -4.86 14.64
C THR A 206 4.79 -4.39 14.41
N LEU A 207 4.95 -3.36 13.57
CA LEU A 207 6.23 -2.72 13.27
C LEU A 207 6.13 -1.22 13.54
N ASP A 208 6.66 -0.79 14.68
CA ASP A 208 6.58 0.61 15.09
C ASP A 208 7.86 1.38 14.72
N PHE A 209 7.78 2.19 13.67
CA PHE A 209 8.87 3.09 13.24
C PHE A 209 8.99 4.34 14.11
N SER A 210 7.96 4.64 14.90
CA SER A 210 7.90 5.85 15.73
C SER A 210 8.56 5.67 17.10
N ALA A 211 8.86 4.43 17.50
CA ALA A 211 9.40 4.09 18.81
C ALA A 211 10.91 4.33 18.97
N SER A 212 11.70 4.14 17.91
CA SER A 212 13.16 4.23 17.96
C SER A 212 13.76 4.46 16.57
N ASP A 213 14.81 5.27 16.51
CA ASP A 213 15.57 5.50 15.28
C ASP A 213 16.27 4.23 14.77
N THR A 214 16.58 3.28 15.65
CA THR A 214 17.16 1.98 15.29
C THR A 214 16.23 1.07 14.47
N MET A 215 14.96 1.43 14.33
CA MET A 215 13.99 0.68 13.51
C MET A 215 14.06 1.07 12.04
N VAL A 216 14.66 2.23 11.72
CA VAL A 216 14.72 2.80 10.37
C VAL A 216 16.14 2.74 9.83
N GLN A 217 16.28 2.28 8.59
CA GLN A 217 17.52 2.34 7.82
C GLN A 217 18.05 3.79 7.80
N GLY A 218 19.30 4.01 8.20
CA GLY A 218 19.90 5.36 8.30
C GLY A 218 19.67 6.08 9.63
N GLY A 219 18.88 5.51 10.56
CA GLY A 219 18.73 5.99 11.92
C GLY A 219 18.17 7.42 12.00
N ALA A 220 18.70 8.21 12.94
CA ALA A 220 18.29 9.62 13.14
C ALA A 220 18.47 10.54 11.92
N ASN A 221 19.09 10.09 10.82
CA ASN A 221 19.13 10.87 9.58
C ASN A 221 17.91 10.65 8.67
N ALA A 222 17.17 9.55 8.84
CA ALA A 222 16.00 9.19 8.03
C ALA A 222 14.68 9.73 8.60
N ILE A 223 14.66 10.14 9.87
CA ILE A 223 13.44 10.49 10.61
C ILE A 223 13.63 11.74 11.46
N ALA A 224 12.54 12.46 11.72
CA ALA A 224 12.47 13.57 12.66
C ALA A 224 12.18 13.06 14.08
N ASN A 225 12.93 13.55 15.06
CA ASN A 225 12.57 13.39 16.48
C ASN A 225 11.63 14.52 16.89
N LEU A 226 10.40 14.19 17.28
CA LEU A 226 9.38 15.18 17.66
C LEU A 226 9.56 15.73 19.09
N GLY A 227 10.52 15.20 19.86
CA GLY A 227 10.85 15.66 21.21
C GLY A 227 9.93 15.15 22.32
N ASN A 228 8.88 14.40 21.98
CA ASN A 228 7.94 13.74 22.88
C ASN A 228 8.17 12.22 22.99
N GLY A 229 9.29 11.72 22.46
CA GLY A 229 9.60 10.28 22.40
C GLY A 229 9.03 9.57 21.18
N VAL A 230 8.44 10.30 20.23
CA VAL A 230 7.93 9.80 18.95
C VAL A 230 8.84 10.28 17.82
N PHE A 231 9.10 9.40 16.86
CA PHE A 231 9.77 9.73 15.60
C PHE A 231 8.77 9.76 14.44
N ALA A 232 9.04 10.61 13.44
CA ALA A 232 8.21 10.79 12.27
C ALA A 232 9.02 10.77 10.97
N MET A 233 8.39 10.41 9.85
CA MET A 233 8.94 10.58 8.50
C MET A 233 9.24 12.06 8.27
N LEU A 234 10.33 12.35 7.57
CA LEU A 234 10.77 13.72 7.26
C LEU A 234 9.93 14.27 6.11
N GLY A 235 9.24 15.40 6.32
CA GLY A 235 8.53 16.09 5.24
C GLY A 235 9.46 16.92 4.36
N GLY A 236 8.99 17.30 3.16
CA GLY A 236 9.66 18.30 2.32
C GLY A 236 10.23 17.81 1.00
N ASP A 237 10.02 16.54 0.64
CA ASP A 237 10.33 16.03 -0.69
C ASP A 237 9.15 16.34 -1.61
N PHE A 238 9.22 17.46 -2.33
CA PHE A 238 8.10 17.97 -3.12
C PHE A 238 8.06 17.32 -4.51
N ASP A 239 9.22 17.11 -5.11
CA ASP A 239 9.35 16.55 -6.46
C ASP A 239 9.50 15.01 -6.47
N GLU A 240 9.41 14.38 -5.29
CA GLU A 240 9.45 12.94 -5.06
C GLU A 240 10.76 12.30 -5.55
N ASN A 241 11.88 13.03 -5.42
CA ASN A 241 13.20 12.56 -5.85
C ASN A 241 14.01 11.86 -4.74
N GLY A 242 13.44 11.76 -3.53
CA GLY A 242 14.08 11.17 -2.35
C GLY A 242 15.04 12.12 -1.63
N GLN A 243 15.00 13.43 -1.91
CA GLN A 243 15.86 14.43 -1.27
C GLN A 243 15.14 15.76 -1.04
N VAL A 244 15.32 16.34 0.14
CA VAL A 244 14.82 17.69 0.45
C VAL A 244 15.87 18.73 0.08
N GLN A 245 15.63 19.47 -0.99
CA GLN A 245 16.58 20.43 -1.55
C GLN A 245 16.00 21.84 -1.70
N ASN A 246 16.86 22.80 -2.06
CA ASN A 246 16.42 24.16 -2.35
C ASN A 246 15.55 24.22 -3.62
N SER A 247 15.65 23.22 -4.51
CA SER A 247 14.75 23.08 -5.66
C SER A 247 13.30 22.87 -5.20
N ASP A 248 13.08 22.00 -4.22
CA ASP A 248 11.76 21.73 -3.63
C ASP A 248 11.17 23.01 -3.04
N ILE A 249 11.95 23.72 -2.22
CA ILE A 249 11.51 24.97 -1.59
C ILE A 249 11.15 26.02 -2.65
N ASN A 250 11.97 26.19 -3.68
CA ASN A 250 11.69 27.15 -4.76
C ASN A 250 10.40 26.78 -5.52
N ALA A 251 10.13 25.48 -5.70
CA ALA A 251 8.91 25.00 -6.34
C ALA A 251 7.67 25.20 -5.46
N VAL A 252 7.78 25.05 -4.14
CA VAL A 252 6.68 25.34 -3.20
C VAL A 252 6.40 26.85 -3.11
N ILE A 253 7.42 27.71 -3.14
CA ILE A 253 7.26 29.18 -3.05
C ILE A 253 6.32 29.73 -4.13
N VAL A 254 6.36 29.18 -5.35
CA VAL A 254 5.50 29.66 -6.44
C VAL A 254 4.04 29.21 -6.31
N LEU A 255 3.74 28.30 -5.36
CA LEU A 255 2.41 27.76 -5.08
C LEU A 255 1.77 28.34 -3.79
N LEU A 256 2.48 29.24 -3.10
CA LEU A 256 1.98 29.89 -1.88
C LEU A 256 0.62 30.57 -2.11
N GLY A 257 -0.28 30.40 -1.15
CA GLY A 257 -1.67 30.87 -1.22
C GLY A 257 -2.63 29.88 -1.86
N GLY A 258 -2.16 28.72 -2.32
CA GLY A 258 -3.02 27.59 -2.70
C GLY A 258 -3.57 26.83 -1.50
N SER A 259 -4.52 25.93 -1.76
CA SER A 259 -5.20 25.13 -0.73
C SER A 259 -5.70 23.80 -1.29
N GLY A 260 -6.01 22.86 -0.40
CA GLY A 260 -6.55 21.53 -0.72
C GLY A 260 -5.51 20.43 -0.62
N TYR A 261 -5.84 19.26 -1.16
CA TYR A 261 -4.95 18.11 -1.18
C TYR A 261 -3.82 18.32 -2.19
N SER A 262 -2.65 18.73 -1.69
CA SER A 262 -1.52 19.17 -2.50
C SER A 262 -0.21 18.53 -2.02
N LEU A 263 0.74 18.36 -2.94
CA LEU A 263 2.12 17.98 -2.63
C LEU A 263 2.87 19.12 -1.91
N ALA A 264 2.47 20.37 -2.15
CA ALA A 264 3.12 21.55 -1.57
C ALA A 264 2.65 21.89 -0.14
N ASP A 265 1.61 21.21 0.35
CA ASP A 265 1.12 21.32 1.73
C ASP A 265 1.91 20.35 2.61
N MET A 266 3.01 20.83 3.17
CA MET A 266 4.00 20.04 3.92
C MET A 266 3.63 19.88 5.39
N ASP A 267 2.92 20.84 5.97
CA ASP A 267 2.38 20.76 7.33
C ASP A 267 0.99 20.08 7.38
N MET A 268 0.45 19.70 6.21
CA MET A 268 -0.77 18.90 6.04
C MET A 268 -2.02 19.56 6.64
N ASN A 269 -2.07 20.90 6.63
CA ASN A 269 -3.21 21.66 7.15
C ASN A 269 -4.24 22.05 6.07
N GLY A 270 -3.99 21.67 4.81
CA GLY A 270 -4.82 22.00 3.66
C GLY A 270 -4.56 23.38 3.05
N GLN A 271 -3.51 24.10 3.47
CA GLN A 271 -3.14 25.43 2.99
C GLN A 271 -1.64 25.49 2.70
N ILE A 272 -1.27 26.03 1.53
CA ILE A 272 0.13 26.19 1.13
C ILE A 272 0.60 27.57 1.59
N GLN A 273 1.38 27.61 2.67
CA GLN A 273 1.80 28.80 3.38
C GLN A 273 3.31 28.81 3.70
N ASN A 274 3.78 29.92 4.26
CA ASN A 274 5.17 30.02 4.69
C ASN A 274 5.49 29.11 5.90
N THR A 275 4.47 28.53 6.54
CA THR A 275 4.62 27.55 7.63
C THR A 275 5.13 26.21 7.12
N ASP A 276 4.69 25.76 5.94
CA ASP A 276 5.21 24.56 5.27
C ASP A 276 6.73 24.60 5.11
N ILE A 277 7.21 25.74 4.60
CA ILE A 277 8.63 25.96 4.35
C ILE A 277 9.40 26.08 5.68
N ASN A 278 8.94 26.93 6.60
CA ASN A 278 9.69 27.24 7.81
C ASN A 278 9.69 26.12 8.84
N ASN A 279 8.57 25.41 9.00
CA ASN A 279 8.40 24.43 10.07
C ASN A 279 8.74 23.00 9.63
N VAL A 280 8.75 22.72 8.32
CA VAL A 280 8.99 21.37 7.78
C VAL A 280 10.21 21.35 6.85
N MET A 281 10.17 22.09 5.74
CA MET A 281 11.23 21.94 4.71
C MET A 281 12.60 22.44 5.19
N ASN A 282 12.65 23.63 5.81
CA ASN A 282 13.91 24.23 6.25
C ASN A 282 14.62 23.40 7.33
N SER A 283 13.88 22.70 8.19
CA SER A 283 14.49 21.81 9.20
C SER A 283 15.11 20.55 8.58
N ASN A 284 14.62 20.15 7.40
CA ASN A 284 14.99 18.91 6.73
C ASN A 284 15.88 19.12 5.52
N LEU A 285 16.27 20.37 5.22
CA LEU A 285 17.09 20.71 4.07
C LEU A 285 18.41 19.90 4.05
N GLY A 286 18.68 19.22 2.94
CA GLY A 286 19.85 18.36 2.75
C GLY A 286 19.68 16.95 3.30
N LYS A 287 18.50 16.58 3.80
CA LYS A 287 18.14 15.19 4.13
C LYS A 287 17.65 14.47 2.88
N GLY A 288 17.77 13.15 2.88
CA GLY A 288 17.28 12.29 1.81
C GLY A 288 17.07 10.86 2.30
N GLU A 289 16.48 10.03 1.47
CA GLU A 289 16.28 8.61 1.72
C GLU A 289 17.64 7.90 1.97
N GLN A 290 17.60 6.81 2.73
CA GLN A 290 18.82 6.17 3.29
C GLN A 290 19.07 4.74 2.77
N PHE A 291 18.52 4.39 1.61
CA PHE A 291 18.62 3.06 0.98
C PHE A 291 18.79 3.13 -0.54
#